data_AF-A0A8I2K5V3-F1
#
_entry.id   AF-A0A8I2K5V3-F1
#
_cell.length_a   1.000
_cell.length_b   1.000
_cell.length_c   1.000
_cell.angle_alpha   90.00
_cell.angle_beta   90.00
_cell.angle_gamma   90.00
#
_symmetry.space_group_name_H-M   'P 1'
#
loop_
_entity.id
_entity.type
_entity.pdbx_description
1 polymer ?
#
loop_
_entity_poly.entity_id
_entity_poly.type
_entity_poly.pdbx_seq_one_letter_code
_entity_poly.pdbx_strand_id
1 'polypeptide(L)'
;LISHRNVIRVVKDTNYIELTDQDRVLQLSNYAFDGSVFDIYGALLNGAVLVLIKKEDLLEMDSLRYVLKNEGITVFFTTTALFNMLVELDIECFKGIKKVLFGGERVS
;
A
#
# COMPACT_ATOMS: atom_id res chain seq x y z
N LEU A 1 -1.83 -2.53 -23.59
CA LEU A 1 -0.77 -1.51 -23.41
C LEU A 1 -1.30 -0.44 -22.48
N ILE A 2 -0.54 -0.08 -21.44
CA ILE A 2 -0.85 1.00 -20.49
C ILE A 2 0.02 2.21 -20.83
N SER A 3 -0.57 3.39 -20.87
CA SER A 3 0.15 4.65 -21.15
C SER A 3 0.43 5.45 -19.88
N HIS A 4 1.35 6.42 -19.95
CA HIS A 4 1.60 7.37 -18.86
C HIS A 4 0.33 8.10 -18.40
N ARG A 5 -0.57 8.45 -19.34
CA ARG A 5 -1.84 9.10 -19.00
C ARG A 5 -2.72 8.23 -18.10
N ASN A 6 -2.70 6.91 -18.32
CA ASN A 6 -3.43 5.98 -17.47
C ASN A 6 -2.87 5.97 -16.05
N VAL A 7 -1.54 5.97 -15.90
CA VAL A 7 -0.88 6.04 -14.58
C VAL A 7 -1.24 7.33 -13.86
N ILE A 8 -1.07 8.49 -14.52
CA ILE A 8 -1.38 9.80 -13.93
C ILE A 8 -2.84 9.88 -13.45
N ARG A 9 -3.79 9.35 -14.24
CA ARG A 9 -5.21 9.34 -13.88
C ARG A 9 -5.49 8.60 -12.57
N VAL A 10 -4.72 7.55 -12.28
CA VAL A 10 -4.87 6.73 -11.08
C VAL A 10 -4.30 7.46 -9.87
N VAL A 11 -3.15 8.12 -9.98
CA VAL A 11 -2.37 8.51 -8.79
C VAL A 11 -2.31 10.01 -8.50
N LYS A 12 -2.68 10.88 -9.46
CA LYS A 12 -2.57 12.33 -9.30
C LYS A 12 -3.93 13.00 -9.32
N ASP A 13 -4.13 13.95 -8.41
CA ASP A 13 -5.36 14.73 -8.25
C ASP A 13 -6.61 13.85 -8.26
N THR A 14 -6.55 12.78 -7.45
CA THR A 14 -7.58 11.74 -7.42
C THR A 14 -8.78 12.16 -6.59
N ASN A 15 -9.91 11.48 -6.76
CA ASN A 15 -11.14 11.70 -6.01
C ASN A 15 -11.48 10.56 -5.02
N TYR A 16 -10.59 9.58 -4.87
CA TYR A 16 -10.81 8.41 -4.02
C TYR A 16 -9.80 8.33 -2.86
N ILE A 17 -8.65 9.00 -3.00
CA ILE A 17 -7.65 9.12 -1.94
C ILE A 17 -6.88 10.43 -2.08
N GLU A 18 -6.62 11.06 -0.95
CA GLU A 18 -5.64 12.13 -0.84
C GLU A 18 -4.28 11.55 -0.40
N LEU A 19 -3.21 11.84 -1.15
CA LEU A 19 -1.84 11.50 -0.79
C LEU A 19 -1.04 12.79 -0.67
N THR A 20 -0.25 12.91 0.39
CA THR A 20 0.51 14.10 0.74
C THR A 20 1.99 13.77 0.93
N ASP A 21 2.84 14.79 0.99
CA ASP A 21 4.27 14.63 1.30
C ASP A 21 4.55 14.11 2.72
N GLN A 22 3.53 14.12 3.60
CA GLN A 22 3.58 13.55 4.95
C GLN A 22 3.25 12.05 4.99
N ASP A 23 3.01 11.43 3.83
CA ASP A 23 2.68 10.01 3.75
C ASP A 23 3.89 9.12 3.49
N ARG A 24 3.81 7.90 4.02
CA ARG A 24 4.78 6.83 3.82
C ARG A 24 4.02 5.65 3.25
N VAL A 25 4.21 5.41 1.96
CA VAL A 25 3.50 4.41 1.18
C VAL A 25 4.34 3.14 1.12
N LEU A 26 3.75 2.00 1.50
CA LEU A 26 4.42 0.71 1.38
C LEU A 26 4.31 0.16 -0.05
N GLN A 27 5.43 -0.23 -0.64
CA GLN A 27 5.46 -1.00 -1.88
C GLN A 27 5.23 -2.48 -1.56
N LEU A 28 3.96 -2.84 -1.36
CA LEU A 28 3.56 -4.20 -1.00
C LEU A 28 3.26 -5.05 -2.24
N SER A 29 2.70 -4.44 -3.27
CA SER A 29 2.30 -5.12 -4.50
C SER A 29 3.53 -5.57 -5.28
N ASN A 30 3.56 -6.82 -5.72
CA ASN A 30 4.58 -7.27 -6.67
C ASN A 30 4.56 -6.38 -7.93
N TYR A 31 5.75 -5.88 -8.34
CA TYR A 31 5.92 -4.93 -9.45
C TYR A 31 5.41 -5.45 -10.80
N ALA A 32 5.23 -6.76 -10.94
CA ALA A 32 4.64 -7.37 -12.13
C ALA A 32 3.11 -7.17 -12.24
N PHE A 33 2.45 -6.75 -11.15
CA PHE A 33 1.01 -6.48 -11.09
C PHE A 33 0.73 -4.98 -11.05
N ASP A 34 -0.47 -4.60 -11.48
CA ASP A 34 -0.91 -3.22 -11.61
C ASP A 34 -1.06 -2.49 -10.27
N GLY A 35 -1.28 -3.19 -9.15
CA GLY A 35 -1.25 -2.59 -7.81
C GLY A 35 0.05 -1.82 -7.51
N SER A 36 1.18 -2.26 -8.09
CA SER A 36 2.46 -1.57 -7.95
C SER A 36 2.48 -0.18 -8.58
N VAL A 37 1.57 0.10 -9.53
CA VAL A 37 1.41 1.43 -10.10
C VAL A 37 0.93 2.41 -9.03
N PHE A 38 -0.03 1.99 -8.19
CA PHE A 38 -0.48 2.79 -7.05
C PHE A 38 0.65 2.97 -6.04
N ASP A 39 1.31 1.88 -5.63
CA ASP A 39 2.36 1.95 -4.62
C ASP A 39 3.48 2.91 -5.02
N ILE A 40 4.06 2.70 -6.20
CA ILE A 40 5.25 3.42 -6.66
C ILE A 40 4.90 4.86 -7.07
N TYR A 41 3.94 5.03 -7.99
CA TYR A 41 3.65 6.37 -8.54
C TYR A 41 2.73 7.17 -7.64
N GLY A 42 1.88 6.52 -6.82
CA GLY A 42 1.12 7.18 -5.76
C GLY A 42 2.03 7.86 -4.76
N ALA A 43 3.12 7.20 -4.36
CA ALA A 43 4.11 7.80 -3.50
C ALA A 43 4.87 8.93 -4.19
N LEU A 44 5.61 8.59 -5.26
CA LEU A 44 6.63 9.46 -5.83
C LEU A 44 6.06 10.70 -6.53
N LEU A 45 4.85 10.62 -7.10
CA LEU A 45 4.23 11.77 -7.79
C LEU A 45 3.43 12.69 -6.85
N ASN A 46 3.32 12.34 -5.56
CA ASN A 46 2.66 13.16 -4.53
C ASN A 46 3.62 13.64 -3.43
N GLY A 47 4.93 13.45 -3.61
CA GLY A 47 5.96 13.88 -2.65
C GLY A 47 6.08 13.00 -1.42
N ALA A 48 5.34 11.89 -1.36
CA ALA A 48 5.40 10.93 -0.27
C ALA A 48 6.65 10.06 -0.34
N VAL A 49 6.95 9.37 0.76
CA VAL A 49 8.03 8.39 0.82
C VAL A 49 7.53 7.03 0.32
N LEU A 50 8.29 6.40 -0.57
CA LEU A 50 8.11 4.99 -0.95
C LEU A 50 8.97 4.11 -0.05
N VAL A 51 8.35 3.21 0.72
CA VAL A 51 9.05 2.20 1.53
C VAL A 51 9.03 0.87 0.81
N LEU A 52 10.22 0.33 0.49
CA LEU A 52 10.35 -0.96 -0.18
C LEU A 52 10.40 -2.07 0.87
N ILE A 53 9.46 -3.01 0.78
CA ILE A 53 9.47 -4.20 1.66
C ILE A 53 10.43 -5.25 1.11
N LYS A 54 11.11 -5.99 2.00
CA LYS A 54 11.86 -7.17 1.58
C LYS A 54 10.90 -8.32 1.33
N LYS A 55 11.26 -9.18 0.38
CA LYS A 55 10.44 -10.37 0.05
C LYS A 55 10.26 -11.30 1.26
N GLU A 56 11.26 -11.41 2.11
CA GLU A 56 11.22 -12.21 3.34
C GLU A 56 10.15 -11.67 4.31
N ASP A 57 10.10 -10.36 4.51
CA ASP A 57 9.17 -9.70 5.43
C ASP A 57 7.70 -9.80 4.96
N LEU A 58 7.47 -9.99 3.65
CA LEU A 58 6.14 -10.20 3.09
C LEU A 58 5.56 -11.58 3.42
N LEU A 59 6.43 -12.59 3.54
CA LEU A 59 6.04 -13.98 3.75
C LEU A 59 5.76 -14.30 5.22
N GLU A 60 6.23 -13.46 6.13
CA GLU A 60 6.09 -13.63 7.57
C GLU A 60 5.27 -12.48 8.16
N MET A 61 4.10 -12.79 8.72
CA MET A 61 3.15 -11.77 9.17
C MET A 61 3.67 -10.90 10.32
N ASP A 62 4.46 -11.46 11.24
CA ASP A 62 5.09 -10.69 12.32
C ASP A 62 6.10 -9.68 11.76
N SER A 63 6.82 -10.06 10.71
CA SER A 63 7.76 -9.18 10.00
C SER A 63 7.02 -8.08 9.23
N LEU A 64 5.92 -8.40 8.54
CA LEU A 64 5.08 -7.39 7.90
C LEU A 64 4.53 -6.39 8.92
N ARG A 65 3.99 -6.87 10.05
CA ARG A 65 3.53 -6.03 11.15
C ARG A 65 4.64 -5.12 11.68
N TYR A 66 5.83 -5.67 11.87
CA TYR A 66 7.00 -4.91 12.30
C TYR A 66 7.34 -3.81 11.30
N VAL A 67 7.35 -4.10 9.99
CA VAL A 67 7.58 -3.11 8.93
C VAL A 67 6.52 -2.01 8.97
N LEU A 68 5.23 -2.36 9.03
CA LEU A 68 4.14 -1.38 9.09
C LEU A 68 4.33 -0.37 10.23
N LYS A 69 4.73 -0.85 11.40
CA LYS A 69 4.93 -0.04 12.60
C LYS A 69 6.25 0.74 12.59
N ASN A 70 7.37 0.08 12.35
CA ASN A 70 8.70 0.67 12.51
C ASN A 70 9.07 1.61 11.36
N GLU A 71 8.59 1.32 10.15
CA GLU A 71 8.72 2.23 9.03
C GLU A 71 7.65 3.32 9.04
N GLY A 72 6.73 3.33 10.01
CA GLY A 72 5.69 4.35 10.15
C GLY A 72 4.81 4.46 8.91
N ILE A 73 4.41 3.32 8.35
CA ILE A 73 3.58 3.27 7.14
C ILE A 73 2.26 3.98 7.41
N THR A 74 1.87 4.90 6.53
CA THR A 74 0.59 5.62 6.63
C THR A 74 -0.42 5.17 5.60
N VAL A 75 0.03 4.63 4.46
CA VAL A 75 -0.83 4.16 3.37
C VAL A 75 -0.27 2.90 2.74
N PHE A 76 -1.13 1.94 2.42
CA PHE A 76 -0.76 0.81 1.56
C PHE A 76 -1.98 0.23 0.81
N PHE A 77 -1.70 -0.43 -0.31
CA PHE A 77 -2.66 -1.26 -1.05
C PHE A 77 -2.32 -2.74 -0.84
N THR A 78 -3.33 -3.59 -0.69
CA THR A 78 -3.16 -5.04 -0.46
C THR A 78 -4.28 -5.86 -1.11
N THR A 79 -4.13 -7.18 -1.20
CA THR A 79 -5.25 -8.06 -1.58
C THR A 79 -6.29 -8.15 -0.47
N THR A 80 -7.54 -8.48 -0.82
CA THR A 80 -8.61 -8.68 0.16
C THR A 80 -8.26 -9.82 1.12
N ALA A 81 -7.64 -10.90 0.61
CA ALA A 81 -7.21 -12.01 1.45
C ALA A 81 -6.16 -11.59 2.50
N LEU A 82 -5.14 -10.84 2.10
CA LEU A 82 -4.10 -10.36 3.02
C LEU A 82 -4.63 -9.31 4.00
N PHE A 83 -5.55 -8.44 3.56
CA PHE A 83 -6.25 -7.53 4.47
C PHE A 83 -6.98 -8.27 5.58
N ASN A 84 -7.81 -9.27 5.23
CA ASN A 84 -8.54 -10.07 6.21
C ASN A 84 -7.60 -10.78 7.19
N MET A 85 -6.51 -11.37 6.70
CA MET A 85 -5.50 -12.02 7.56
C MET A 85 -4.87 -11.03 8.55
N LEU A 86 -4.53 -9.81 8.13
CA LEU A 86 -3.97 -8.79 9.02
C LEU A 86 -4.95 -8.39 10.13
N VAL A 87 -6.24 -8.24 9.78
CA VAL A 87 -7.30 -7.90 10.75
C VAL A 87 -7.50 -9.02 11.77
N GLU A 88 -7.51 -10.27 11.33
CA GLU A 88 -7.68 -11.44 12.22
C GLU A 88 -6.47 -11.66 13.14
N LEU A 89 -5.26 -11.38 12.65
CA LEU A 89 -4.02 -11.62 13.39
C LEU A 89 -3.76 -10.55 14.46
N ASP A 90 -3.78 -9.28 14.05
CA ASP A 90 -3.54 -8.15 14.95
C ASP A 90 -4.08 -6.84 14.39
N ILE A 91 -5.24 -6.41 14.88
CA ILE A 91 -5.82 -5.12 14.48
C ILE A 91 -4.93 -3.92 14.87
N GLU A 92 -4.07 -4.06 15.89
CA GLU A 92 -3.16 -2.98 16.30
C GLU A 92 -2.05 -2.72 15.26
N CYS A 93 -1.82 -3.62 14.30
CA CYS A 93 -0.88 -3.38 13.21
C CYS A 93 -1.28 -2.19 12.33
N PHE A 94 -2.57 -1.82 12.33
CA PHE A 94 -3.10 -0.66 11.61
C PHE A 94 -2.94 0.66 12.38
N LYS A 95 -2.39 0.64 13.59
CA LYS A 95 -2.20 1.85 14.38
C LYS A 95 -1.23 2.81 13.69
N GLY A 96 -1.70 4.02 13.40
CA GLY A 96 -0.94 5.05 12.68
C GLY A 96 -1.13 5.01 11.15
N ILE A 97 -1.75 3.95 10.63
CA ILE A 97 -2.14 3.87 9.23
C ILE A 97 -3.36 4.77 9.02
N LYS A 98 -3.26 5.68 8.05
CA LYS A 98 -4.33 6.63 7.71
C LYS A 98 -5.32 6.01 6.74
N LYS A 99 -4.83 5.25 5.75
CA LYS A 99 -5.63 4.74 4.63
C LYS A 99 -5.14 3.36 4.22
N VAL A 100 -6.07 2.41 4.07
CA VAL A 100 -5.81 1.09 3.52
C VAL A 100 -6.73 0.90 2.34
N LEU A 101 -6.16 0.57 1.18
CA LEU A 101 -6.92 0.14 0.03
C LEU A 101 -6.73 -1.37 -0.10
N PHE A 102 -7.80 -2.07 -0.41
CA PHE A 102 -7.71 -3.50 -0.69
C PHE A 102 -8.68 -3.91 -1.78
N GLY A 103 -8.34 -4.97 -2.50
CA GLY A 103 -9.14 -5.51 -3.59
C GLY A 103 -8.44 -6.65 -4.31
N GLY A 104 -9.06 -7.15 -5.37
CA GLY A 104 -8.61 -8.34 -6.10
C GLY A 104 -9.49 -9.56 -5.86
N GLU A 105 -10.20 -9.60 -4.73
CA GLU A 105 -11.19 -10.62 -4.39
C GLU A 105 -12.45 -9.98 -3.78
N ARG A 106 -13.52 -10.78 -3.65
CA ARG A 106 -14.78 -10.38 -2.99
C ARG A 106 -14.51 -10.05 -1.52
N VAL A 107 -15.00 -8.90 -1.06
CA VAL A 107 -14.98 -8.52 0.36
C VAL A 107 -15.89 -9.41 1.22
N SER A 108 -15.42 -9.75 2.41
CA SER A 108 -16.15 -10.54 3.42
C SER A 108 -17.39 -9.83 3.94
#